data_AF-A0A0Q9YLD3-F1
#
_entry.id   AF-A0A0Q9YLD3-F1
#
_cell.length_a   1.000
_cell.length_b   1.000
_cell.length_c   1.000
_cell.angle_alpha   90.00
_cell.angle_beta   90.00
_cell.angle_gamma   90.00
#
_symmetry.space_group_name_H-M   'P 1'
#
loop_
_entity.id
_entity.type
_entity.pdbx_description
1 polymer ?
#
loop_
_entity_poly.entity_id
_entity_poly.type
_entity_poly.pdbx_seq_one_letter_code
_entity_poly.pdbx_strand_id
1 'polypeptide(L)'
;MTINSKEADKIIRTVSGYDLVPDKNGDHLFRIKYYLKPIDLNFLRQLFNIDMSSEDMADLYMLYCYEINEIQAKALQPYVINGVIDLRKYSFMLESERSYPGQRLNFSDS
;
A
#
# COMPACT_ATOMS: atom_id res chain seq x y z
N MET A 1 14.18 6.67 15.88
CA MET A 1 13.91 7.82 14.99
C MET A 1 12.43 8.15 15.15
N THR A 2 12.08 9.35 15.63
CA THR A 2 10.68 9.67 16.00
C THR A 2 9.96 10.30 14.82
N ILE A 3 9.09 9.53 14.16
CA ILE A 3 8.24 10.04 13.08
C ILE A 3 7.08 10.82 13.74
N ASN A 4 6.94 12.11 13.41
CA ASN A 4 5.83 12.94 13.88
C ASN A 4 4.71 13.03 12.82
N SER A 5 3.53 13.57 13.18
CA SER A 5 2.35 13.61 12.29
C SER A 5 2.62 14.29 10.93
N LYS A 6 3.49 15.30 10.88
CA LYS A 6 3.89 15.97 9.63
C LYS A 6 4.76 15.10 8.71
N GLU A 7 5.38 14.06 9.23
CA GLU A 7 6.13 13.09 8.44
C GLU A 7 5.24 11.95 7.90
N ALA A 8 4.11 11.66 8.55
CA ALA A 8 3.14 10.68 8.05
C ALA A 8 2.51 11.11 6.71
N ASP A 9 2.37 12.42 6.49
CA ASP A 9 1.91 13.02 5.22
C ASP A 9 2.92 12.85 4.07
N LYS A 10 4.18 12.48 4.39
CA LYS A 10 5.21 12.15 3.41
C LYS A 10 5.26 10.67 3.08
N ILE A 11 4.28 9.87 3.52
CA ILE A 11 4.26 8.44 3.22
C ILE A 11 3.37 8.20 2.00
N ILE A 12 3.96 7.66 0.93
CA ILE A 12 3.22 7.19 -0.24
C ILE A 12 2.76 5.78 0.07
N ARG A 13 1.47 5.51 -0.16
CA ARG A 13 0.88 4.18 0.03
C ARG A 13 0.44 3.63 -1.31
N THR A 14 0.77 2.36 -1.54
CA THR A 14 0.46 1.66 -2.78
C THR A 14 -0.03 0.26 -2.48
N VAL A 15 -0.94 -0.25 -3.31
CA VAL A 15 -1.28 -1.67 -3.33
C VAL A 15 -0.55 -2.28 -4.51
N SER A 16 0.27 -3.29 -4.26
CA SER A 16 0.99 -3.99 -5.32
C SER A 16 0.32 -5.33 -5.58
N GLY A 17 -0.04 -5.57 -6.84
CA GLY A 17 -0.50 -6.85 -7.34
C GLY A 17 0.63 -7.60 -8.02
N TYR A 18 0.68 -8.91 -7.84
CA TYR A 18 1.69 -9.79 -8.44
C TYR A 18 0.99 -10.95 -9.14
N ASP A 19 1.27 -11.10 -10.43
CA ASP A 19 0.90 -12.27 -11.20
C ASP A 19 2.07 -13.24 -11.20
N LEU A 20 1.82 -14.49 -10.81
CA LEU A 20 2.79 -15.58 -10.89
C LEU A 20 2.65 -16.21 -12.27
N VAL A 21 3.49 -15.80 -13.20
CA VAL A 21 3.51 -16.38 -14.55
C VAL A 21 4.61 -17.43 -14.59
N PRO A 22 4.27 -18.73 -14.63
CA PRO A 22 5.27 -19.79 -14.74
C PRO A 22 5.93 -19.73 -16.13
N ASP A 23 7.25 -19.82 -16.17
CA ASP A 23 8.02 -19.97 -17.40
C ASP A 23 9.05 -21.12 -17.30
N LYS A 24 9.81 -21.34 -18.38
CA LYS A 24 10.81 -22.44 -18.45
C LYS A 24 11.98 -22.32 -17.47
N ASN A 25 12.13 -21.17 -16.80
CA ASN A 25 13.19 -20.85 -15.85
C ASN A 25 12.66 -20.67 -14.41
N GLY A 26 11.35 -20.78 -14.18
CA GLY A 26 10.70 -20.62 -12.88
C GLY A 26 9.52 -19.66 -12.93
N ASP A 27 9.01 -19.26 -11.76
CA ASP A 27 7.91 -18.30 -11.70
C ASP A 27 8.44 -16.87 -11.84
N HIS A 28 7.91 -16.13 -12.81
CA HIS A 28 8.17 -14.71 -12.97
C HIS A 28 7.05 -13.89 -12.35
N LEU A 29 7.42 -12.93 -11.49
CA LEU A 29 6.48 -12.02 -10.86
C LEU A 29 6.28 -10.77 -11.73
N PHE A 30 5.08 -10.62 -12.31
CA PHE A 30 4.68 -9.37 -12.94
C PHE A 30 3.99 -8.47 -11.92
N ARG A 31 4.71 -7.43 -11.49
CA ARG A 31 4.20 -6.46 -10.52
C ARG A 31 3.39 -5.36 -11.21
N ILE A 32 2.15 -5.17 -10.76
CA ILE A 32 1.34 -3.98 -11.00
C ILE A 32 1.26 -3.16 -9.70
N LYS A 33 1.36 -1.83 -9.80
CA LYS A 33 1.31 -0.94 -8.63
C LYS A 33 0.12 0.01 -8.77
N TYR A 34 -0.76 -0.01 -7.78
CA TYR A 34 -1.90 0.89 -7.64
C TYR A 34 -1.56 1.95 -6.59
N TYR A 35 -1.56 3.22 -6.98
CA TYR A 35 -1.36 4.32 -6.04
C TYR A 35 -2.66 4.62 -5.29
N LEU A 36 -2.52 4.92 -4.00
CA LEU A 36 -3.65 5.33 -3.17
C LEU A 36 -3.68 6.84 -3.01
N LYS A 37 -4.89 7.41 -3.02
CA LYS A 37 -5.19 8.75 -2.53
C LYS A 37 -4.75 8.85 -1.06
N PRO A 38 -4.52 10.08 -0.55
CA PRO A 38 -4.35 10.29 0.88
C PRO A 38 -5.49 9.62 1.65
N ILE A 39 -5.13 8.83 2.65
CA ILE A 39 -6.05 8.00 3.42
C ILE A 39 -5.67 8.09 4.89
N ASP A 40 -6.68 8.09 5.75
CA ASP A 40 -6.48 8.18 7.18
C ASP A 40 -5.69 6.98 7.71
N LEU A 41 -4.64 7.27 8.47
CA LEU A 41 -3.74 6.23 9.00
C LEU A 41 -4.43 5.37 10.06
N ASN A 42 -5.34 5.93 10.85
CA ASN A 42 -6.05 5.15 11.87
C ASN A 42 -7.06 4.19 11.21
N PHE A 43 -7.74 4.62 10.16
CA PHE A 43 -8.56 3.74 9.32
C PHE A 43 -7.74 2.55 8.80
N LEU A 44 -6.56 2.80 8.23
CA LEU A 44 -5.70 1.71 7.74
C LEU A 44 -5.23 0.80 8.87
N ARG A 45 -4.80 1.36 10.01
CA ARG A 45 -4.39 0.56 11.17
C ARG A 45 -5.51 -0.36 11.67
N GLN A 46 -6.74 0.14 11.69
CA GLN A 46 -7.92 -0.67 12.03
C GLN A 46 -8.19 -1.74 10.97
N LEU A 47 -8.14 -1.38 9.69
CA LEU A 47 -8.39 -2.29 8.56
C LEU A 47 -7.39 -3.46 8.52
N PHE A 48 -6.15 -3.22 8.95
CA PHE A 48 -5.06 -4.20 8.97
C PHE A 48 -4.74 -4.75 10.37
N ASN A 49 -5.53 -4.39 11.39
CA ASN A 49 -5.35 -4.83 12.77
C ASN A 49 -3.91 -4.65 13.30
N ILE A 50 -3.35 -3.45 13.07
CA ILE A 50 -1.98 -3.11 13.48
C ILE A 50 -1.90 -2.96 15.00
N ASP A 51 -0.87 -3.57 15.61
CA ASP A 51 -0.61 -3.43 17.04
C ASP A 51 -0.11 -2.03 17.37
N MET A 52 -0.99 -1.26 18.01
CA MET A 52 -0.73 0.12 18.43
C MET A 52 0.17 0.24 19.65
N SER A 53 0.50 -0.88 20.30
CA SER A 53 1.41 -0.92 21.45
C SER A 53 2.87 -1.18 21.06
N SER A 54 3.16 -1.40 19.76
CA SER A 54 4.53 -1.62 19.29
C SER A 54 5.44 -0.44 19.63
N GLU A 55 6.62 -0.74 20.16
CA GLU A 55 7.69 0.25 20.38
C GLU A 55 8.40 0.62 19.07
N ASP A 56 8.23 -0.17 18.01
CA ASP A 56 8.78 0.14 16.70
C ASP A 56 7.89 1.16 15.97
N MET A 57 8.45 2.35 15.78
CA MET A 57 7.78 3.41 15.03
C MET A 57 7.53 3.03 13.56
N ALA A 58 8.28 2.08 13.00
CA ALA A 58 7.99 1.53 11.68
C ALA A 58 6.65 0.80 11.69
N ASP A 59 6.38 -0.07 12.66
CA ASP A 59 5.09 -0.79 12.77
C ASP A 59 3.91 0.18 12.92
N LEU A 60 4.12 1.28 13.63
CA LEU A 60 3.07 2.27 13.84
C LEU A 60 2.80 3.10 12.58
N TYR A 61 3.83 3.56 11.86
CA TYR A 61 3.66 4.56 10.78
C TYR A 61 3.78 4.00 9.37
N MET A 62 4.48 2.88 9.21
CA MET A 62 4.65 2.16 7.96
C MET A 62 3.85 0.86 8.00
N LEU A 63 2.97 0.68 7.02
CA LEU A 63 2.17 -0.52 6.94
C LEU A 63 2.93 -1.55 6.10
N TYR A 64 3.49 -2.54 6.79
CA TYR A 64 4.13 -3.71 6.20
C TYR A 64 3.16 -4.89 6.28
N CYS A 65 2.17 -4.92 5.38
CA CYS A 65 1.21 -6.01 5.30
C CYS A 65 1.56 -6.90 4.12
N TYR A 66 1.99 -8.12 4.41
CA TYR A 66 2.47 -9.07 3.41
C TYR A 66 1.37 -9.61 2.50
N GLU A 67 0.11 -9.53 2.93
CA GLU A 67 -1.06 -9.91 2.14
C GLU A 67 -2.25 -9.01 2.48
N ILE A 68 -3.11 -8.75 1.49
CA ILE A 68 -4.42 -8.17 1.71
C ILE A 68 -5.49 -9.16 1.25
N ASN A 69 -6.56 -9.32 2.02
CA ASN A 69 -7.69 -10.16 1.63
C ASN A 69 -8.75 -9.39 0.83
N GLU A 70 -9.78 -10.09 0.35
CA GLU A 70 -10.85 -9.49 -0.46
C GLU A 70 -11.59 -8.35 0.25
N ILE A 71 -11.83 -8.46 1.56
CA ILE A 71 -12.51 -7.42 2.35
C ILE A 71 -11.65 -6.15 2.39
N GLN A 72 -10.35 -6.31 2.67
CA GLN A 72 -9.40 -5.20 2.72
C GLN A 72 -9.23 -4.55 1.35
N ALA A 73 -9.07 -5.34 0.30
CA ALA A 73 -8.97 -4.83 -1.06
C ALA A 73 -10.21 -4.03 -1.47
N LYS A 74 -11.42 -4.54 -1.18
CA LYS A 74 -12.69 -3.81 -1.41
C LYS A 74 -12.74 -2.49 -0.65
N ALA A 75 -12.29 -2.47 0.61
CA ALA A 75 -12.22 -1.25 1.41
C ALA A 75 -11.23 -0.21 0.84
N LEU A 76 -10.18 -0.67 0.16
CA LEU A 76 -9.18 0.21 -0.48
C LEU A 76 -9.62 0.77 -1.84
N GLN A 77 -10.53 0.12 -2.57
CA GLN A 77 -10.96 0.52 -3.93
C GLN A 77 -11.31 2.02 -4.09
N PRO A 78 -12.08 2.66 -3.19
CA PRO A 78 -12.44 4.08 -3.35
C PRO A 78 -11.23 5.02 -3.31
N TYR A 79 -10.11 4.54 -2.76
CA TYR A 79 -8.86 5.28 -2.62
C TYR A 79 -7.87 4.96 -3.74
N VAL A 80 -8.15 3.98 -4.60
CA VAL A 80 -7.28 3.65 -5.75
C VAL A 80 -7.36 4.77 -6.79
N ILE A 81 -6.20 5.23 -7.25
CA ILE A 81 -6.09 6.25 -8.30
C ILE A 81 -6.08 5.56 -9.67
N ASN A 82 -6.96 6.00 -10.57
CA ASN A 82 -7.01 5.63 -11.99
C ASN A 82 -6.95 4.11 -12.26
N GLY A 83 -7.64 3.32 -11.44
CA GLY A 83 -7.67 1.87 -11.61
C GLY A 83 -8.62 1.18 -10.64
N VAL A 84 -8.75 -0.14 -10.84
CA VAL A 84 -9.52 -1.03 -9.97
C VAL A 84 -8.63 -2.22 -9.64
N ILE A 85 -8.58 -2.59 -8.37
CA ILE A 85 -7.88 -3.81 -7.89
C ILE A 85 -8.65 -5.03 -8.40
N ASP A 86 -8.05 -5.81 -9.29
CA ASP A 86 -8.62 -7.06 -9.79
C ASP A 86 -8.21 -8.25 -8.92
N LEU A 87 -9.09 -8.61 -7.99
CA LEU A 87 -8.89 -9.68 -7.01
C LEU A 87 -8.82 -11.10 -7.60
N ARG A 88 -9.16 -11.27 -8.87
CA ARG A 88 -9.11 -12.59 -9.51
C ARG A 88 -7.80 -12.84 -10.25
N LYS A 89 -7.03 -11.78 -10.48
CA LYS A 89 -5.86 -11.81 -11.34
C LYS A 89 -4.53 -11.76 -10.58
N TYR A 90 -4.52 -11.13 -9.41
CA TYR A 90 -3.27 -10.87 -8.70
C TYR A 90 -3.36 -11.25 -7.23
N SER A 91 -2.22 -11.68 -6.68
CA SER A 91 -2.00 -11.65 -5.23
C SER A 91 -1.58 -10.25 -4.83
N PHE A 92 -2.08 -9.74 -3.70
CA PHE A 92 -1.92 -8.33 -3.34
C PHE A 92 -1.23 -8.11 -1.99
N MET A 93 -0.49 -7.02 -1.89
CA MET A 93 0.10 -6.51 -0.64
C MET A 93 -0.03 -4.99 -0.55
N LEU A 94 -0.11 -4.47 0.67
CA LEU A 94 -0.05 -3.04 0.93
C LEU A 94 1.38 -2.64 1.24
N GLU A 95 1.89 -1.65 0.52
CA GLU A 95 3.22 -1.10 0.70
C GLU A 95 3.15 0.38 1.07
N SER A 96 3.95 0.76 2.06
CA SER A 96 4.18 2.14 2.44
C SER A 96 5.64 2.48 2.22
N GLU A 97 5.91 3.55 1.48
CA GLU A 97 7.26 4.04 1.22
C GLU A 97 7.40 5.51 1.63
N ARG A 98 8.55 5.86 2.22
CA ARG A 98 8.82 7.24 2.60
C ARG A 98 9.08 8.04 1.34
N SER A 99 8.28 9.08 1.11
CA SER A 99 8.51 10.05 0.05
C SER A 99 9.74 10.89 0.41
N TYR A 100 10.75 10.84 -0.44
CA TYR A 100 11.84 11.80 -0.40
C TYR A 100 11.43 13.05 -1.19
N PRO A 101 11.78 14.26 -0.70
CA PRO A 101 11.49 15.50 -1.42
C PRO A 101 12.16 15.44 -2.81
N GLY A 102 11.33 15.31 -3.85
CA GLY A 102 11.75 15.04 -5.23
C GLY A 102 10.85 14.03 -5.97
N GLN A 103 10.17 13.14 -5.24
CA GLN A 103 9.23 12.13 -5.78
C GLN A 103 7.75 12.54 -5.65
N ARG A 104 7.43 13.84 -5.73
CA ARG A 104 6.01 14.24 -5.80
C ARG A 104 5.44 13.77 -7.13
N LEU A 105 4.72 12.64 -7.09
CA LEU A 105 3.80 12.25 -8.14
C LEU A 105 2.69 13.30 -8.17
N ASN A 106 2.78 14.23 -9.11
CA ASN A 106 1.69 15.13 -9.43
C ASN A 106 0.58 14.27 -10.03
N PHE A 107 -0.37 13.84 -9.21
CA PHE A 107 -1.65 13.37 -9.70
C PHE A 107 -2.43 14.61 -10.13
N SER A 108 -2.20 15.05 -11.37
CA SER A 108 -3.08 15.99 -12.02
C SER A 108 -4.37 15.24 -12.32
N ASP A 109 -5.46 15.63 -11.67
CA ASP A 109 -6.81 15.25 -12.10
C ASP A 109 -6.99 15.77 -13.54
N SER A 110 -7.09 14.85 -14.49
CA SER A 110 -7.40 15.11 -15.90
C SER A 110 -8.61 14.30 -16.31
#